data_AF-A0AAD1M175-F1
#
_entry.id   AF-A0AAD1M175-F1
#
_cell.length_a   1.000
_cell.length_b   1.000
_cell.length_c   1.000
_cell.angle_alpha   90.00
_cell.angle_beta   90.00
_cell.angle_gamma   90.00
#
_symmetry.space_group_name_H-M   'P 1'
#
loop_
_entity.id
_entity.type
_entity.pdbx_description
1 polymer ?
#
loop_
_entity_poly.entity_id
_entity_poly.type
_entity_poly.pdbx_seq_one_letter_code
_entity_poly.pdbx_strand_id
1 'polypeptide(L)' 'MAHLRITIDGNVAMNGDLGEWTTNPPTLLTEQLKANTKPAPWMRALMLTIADAAMTNRDLHANVHTRPDGWDLSVTTAT' A
#
# COMPACT_ATOMS: atom_id res chain seq x y z
N MET A 1 -13.16 -2.39 11.65
CA MET A 1 -12.82 -2.42 10.22
C MET A 1 -11.32 -2.46 10.11
N ALA A 2 -10.78 -3.07 9.06
CA ALA A 2 -9.34 -3.16 8.90
C ALA A 2 -8.71 -1.77 8.65
N HIS A 3 -7.70 -1.42 9.44
CA HIS A 3 -6.97 -0.16 9.34
C HIS A 3 -5.74 -0.31 8.44
N LEU A 4 -5.48 0.70 7.61
CA LEU A 4 -4.32 0.80 6.74
C LEU A 4 -3.42 1.95 7.17
N ARG A 5 -2.14 1.68 7.30
CA ARG A 5 -1.08 2.69 7.40
C ARG A 5 0.05 2.39 6.42
N ILE A 6 0.41 3.38 5.62
CA ILE A 6 1.52 3.30 4.67
C ILE A 6 2.50 4.42 4.96
N THR A 7 3.76 4.05 5.16
CA THR A 7 4.89 4.99 5.19
C THR A 7 5.83 4.73 4.02
N ILE A 8 6.31 5.82 3.40
CA ILE A 8 7.31 5.80 2.34
C ILE A 8 8.45 6.72 2.77
N ASP A 9 9.64 6.17 2.95
CA ASP A 9 10.83 6.90 3.39
C ASP A 9 10.58 7.71 4.67
N GLY A 10 9.85 7.11 5.62
CA GLY A 10 9.47 7.71 6.89
C GLY A 10 8.28 8.68 6.84
N ASN A 11 7.78 9.03 5.65
CA ASN A 11 6.62 9.91 5.48
C ASN A 11 5.34 9.09 5.41
N VAL A 12 4.31 9.50 6.15
CA VAL A 12 2.98 8.88 6.04
C VAL A 12 2.38 9.24 4.68
N ALA A 13 2.29 8.24 3.81
CA ALA A 13 1.68 8.38 2.49
C ALA A 13 0.17 8.11 2.53
N MET A 14 -0.26 7.22 3.43
CA MET A 14 -1.67 6.90 3.62
C MET A 14 -1.94 6.44 5.06
N ASN A 15 -3.09 6.83 5.61
CA ASN A 15 -3.54 6.39 6.92
C ASN A 15 -5.06 6.45 6.97
N GLY A 16 -5.75 5.33 7.09
CA GLY A 16 -7.22 5.28 7.07
C GLY A 16 -7.77 3.86 7.03
N ASP A 17 -9.09 3.73 7.00
CA ASP A 17 -9.75 2.43 7.07
C ASP A 17 -9.95 1.82 5.67
N LEU A 18 -9.54 0.55 5.50
CA LEU A 18 -9.79 -0.23 4.28
C LEU A 18 -11.29 -0.46 4.06
N GLY A 19 -12.08 -0.46 5.13
CA GLY A 19 -13.54 -0.64 5.06
C GLY A 19 -14.28 0.50 4.36
N GLU A 20 -13.68 1.69 4.27
CA GLU A 20 -14.23 2.81 3.50
C GLU A 20 -13.99 2.65 1.98
N TRP A 21 -13.17 1.68 1.58
CA TRP A 21 -12.80 1.48 0.19
C TRP A 21 -13.79 0.53 -0.47
N THR A 22 -14.84 1.11 -1.04
CA THR A 22 -15.99 0.38 -1.60
C THR A 22 -15.72 -0.31 -2.94
N THR A 23 -14.55 -0.09 -3.57
CA THR A 23 -14.15 -0.70 -4.84
C THR A 23 -12.75 -1.34 -4.77
N ASN A 24 -12.68 -2.62 -5.16
CA ASN A 24 -11.44 -3.35 -5.44
C ASN A 24 -10.51 -2.55 -6.37
N PRO A 25 -9.20 -2.61 -6.09
CA PRO A 25 -8.49 -1.66 -5.23
C PRO A 25 -8.89 -0.19 -5.50
N PRO A 26 -8.72 0.74 -4.53
CA PRO A 26 -9.09 2.14 -4.67
C PRO A 26 -8.71 2.72 -6.03
N THR A 27 -9.65 3.45 -6.65
CA THR A 27 -9.43 4.12 -7.92
C THR A 27 -8.14 4.95 -7.90
N LEU A 28 -7.84 5.58 -6.75
CA LEU A 28 -6.59 6.31 -6.49
C LEU A 28 -5.31 5.47 -6.73
N LEU A 29 -5.27 4.21 -6.28
CA LEU A 29 -4.13 3.32 -6.48
C LEU A 29 -4.01 2.90 -7.95
N THR A 30 -5.16 2.65 -8.57
CA THR A 30 -5.24 2.31 -10.00
C THR A 30 -4.82 3.49 -10.89
N GLU A 31 -5.15 4.71 -10.48
CA GLU A 31 -4.75 5.95 -11.14
C GLU A 31 -3.26 6.23 -10.97
N GLN A 32 -2.69 6.03 -9.78
CA GLN A 32 -1.24 6.15 -9.58
C GLN A 32 -0.45 5.18 -10.45
N LEU A 33 -0.94 3.95 -10.64
CA LEU A 33 -0.37 2.99 -11.58
C LEU A 33 -0.43 3.44 -13.03
N LYS A 34 -1.58 3.98 -13.45
CA LYS A 34 -1.82 4.39 -14.83
C LYS A 34 -1.08 5.67 -15.19
N ALA A 35 -1.00 6.61 -14.25
CA ALA A 35 -0.28 7.87 -14.42
C ALA A 35 1.23 7.67 -14.52
N ASN A 36 1.75 6.60 -13.92
CA ASN A 36 3.17 6.31 -13.92
C ASN A 36 3.49 5.25 -14.99
N THR A 37 3.95 5.68 -16.17
CA THR A 37 4.26 4.76 -17.30
C THR A 37 5.33 3.73 -16.98
N LYS A 38 6.11 3.94 -15.91
CA LYS A 38 7.02 2.95 -15.31
C LYS A 38 6.90 3.02 -13.77
N PRO A 39 5.90 2.36 -13.17
CA PRO A 39 5.76 2.38 -11.71
C PRO A 39 6.97 1.67 -11.10
N ALA A 40 7.51 2.25 -10.02
CA ALA A 40 8.64 1.65 -9.31
C ALA A 40 8.26 0.24 -8.80
N PRO A 41 9.19 -0.73 -8.76
CA PRO A 41 8.83 -2.10 -8.41
C PRO A 41 8.19 -2.25 -7.02
N TRP A 42 8.60 -1.44 -6.04
CA TRP A 42 7.99 -1.41 -4.71
C TRP A 42 6.51 -1.00 -4.73
N MET A 43 6.08 -0.14 -5.68
CA MET A 43 4.68 0.27 -5.79
C MET A 43 3.80 -0.94 -6.10
N ARG A 44 4.26 -1.80 -7.03
CA ARG A 44 3.59 -3.05 -7.42
C ARG A 44 3.44 -4.00 -6.23
N ALA A 45 4.53 -4.19 -5.48
CA ALA A 45 4.52 -5.02 -4.28
C ALA A 45 3.54 -4.48 -3.23
N LEU A 46 3.59 -3.17 -2.96
CA LEU A 46 2.72 -2.50 -2.00
C LEU A 46 1.24 -2.67 -2.34
N MET A 47 0.85 -2.53 -3.62
CA MET A 47 -0.56 -2.70 -4.00
C MET A 47 -1.07 -4.13 -3.86
N LEU A 48 -0.23 -5.13 -4.14
CA LEU A 48 -0.59 -6.53 -3.91
C LEU A 48 -0.85 -6.78 -2.42
N THR A 49 -0.03 -6.21 -1.55
CA THR A 49 -0.23 -6.31 -0.10
C THR A 49 -1.51 -5.62 0.35
N ILE A 50 -1.79 -4.42 -0.17
CA ILE A 50 -3.03 -3.69 0.13
C ILE A 50 -4.26 -4.48 -0.33
N ALA A 51 -4.22 -5.05 -1.53
CA ALA A 51 -5.32 -5.86 -2.05
C ALA A 51 -5.59 -7.10 -1.17
N ASP A 52 -4.53 -7.80 -0.74
CA ASP A 52 -4.65 -8.94 0.17
C ASP A 52 -5.28 -8.54 1.52
N ALA A 53 -4.82 -7.43 2.11
CA ALA A 53 -5.38 -6.91 3.37
C ALA A 53 -6.85 -6.52 3.24
N ALA A 54 -7.23 -5.89 2.12
CA ALA A 54 -8.62 -5.53 1.85
C ALA A 54 -9.51 -6.76 1.66
N MET A 55 -9.04 -7.77 0.91
CA MET A 55 -9.77 -9.03 0.69
C MET A 55 -9.93 -9.86 1.96
N THR A 56 -8.94 -9.81 2.85
CA THR A 56 -8.94 -10.58 4.11
C THR A 56 -9.49 -9.80 5.30
N ASN A 57 -9.82 -8.51 5.11
CA ASN A 57 -10.25 -7.58 6.15
C ASN A 57 -9.30 -7.59 7.37
N ARG A 58 -7.99 -7.47 7.10
CA ARG A 58 -6.93 -7.42 8.11
C ARG A 58 -6.26 -6.06 8.14
N ASP A 59 -5.87 -5.63 9.33
CA ASP A 59 -5.04 -4.45 9.50
C ASP A 59 -3.72 -4.60 8.73
N LEU A 60 -3.32 -3.53 8.05
CA LEU A 60 -2.10 -3.48 7.26
C LEU A 60 -1.28 -2.27 7.63
N HIS A 61 -0.09 -2.51 8.16
CA HIS A 61 0.95 -1.50 8.28
C HIS A 61 2.09 -1.86 7.30
N ALA A 62 2.26 -1.02 6.29
CA ALA A 62 3.30 -1.16 5.27
C ALA A 62 4.31 -0.02 5.39
N ASN A 63 5.59 -0.38 5.41
CA ASN A 63 6.70 0.57 5.36
C ASN A 63 7.56 0.28 4.13
N VAL A 64 7.67 1.27 3.25
CA VAL A 64 8.56 1.25 2.10
C VAL A 64 9.77 2.11 2.41
N HIS A 65 10.95 1.55 2.21
CA HIS A 65 12.19 2.31 2.23
C HIS A 65 12.88 2.18 0.87
N THR A 66 13.16 3.31 0.24
CA THR A 66 13.81 3.41 -1.06
C THR A 66 15.26 3.86 -0.91
N ARG A 67 16.14 3.26 -1.71
CA ARG A 67 17.57 3.54 -1.78
C ARG A 67 17.98 3.70 -3.25
N PRO A 68 19.11 4.37 -3.57
CA PRO A 68 19.58 4.52 -4.95
C PRO A 68 19.76 3.19 -5.69
N ASP A 69 20.07 2.12 -4.98
CA ASP A 69 20.38 0.78 -5.48
C ASP A 69 19.28 -0.26 -5.20
N GLY A 70 18.18 0.11 -4.55
CA GLY A 70 17.14 -0.84 -4.21
C GLY A 70 16.02 -0.30 -3.34
N TRP A 71 15.19 -1.20 -2.84
CA TRP A 71 14.09 -0.88 -1.93
C TRP A 71 13.79 -2.10 -1.07
N ASP A 72 13.14 -1.86 0.06
CA ASP A 72 12.49 -2.89 0.85
C ASP A 72 11.05 -2.48 1.18
N LEU A 73 10.22 -3.49 1.39
CA LEU A 73 8.84 -3.38 1.84
C LEU A 73 8.69 -4.27 3.07
N SER A 74 8.44 -3.64 4.21
CA SER A 74 8.10 -4.33 5.45
C SER A 74 6.60 -4.29 5.65
N VAL A 75 6.01 -5.47 5.88
CA VAL A 75 4.57 -5.63 6.09
C VAL A 75 4.35 -6.21 7.47
N THR A 76 3.52 -5.55 8.26
CA THR A 76 3.06 -6.07 9.54
C THR A 76 1.54 -6.06 9.55
N THR A 77 0.96 -7.20 9.93
CA THR A 77 -0.47 -7.33 10.18
C THR A 77 -0.67 -7.23 11.69
N ALA A 78 -1.52 -6.32 12.17
CA ALA A 78 -1.99 -6.40 13.54
C ALA A 78 -3.02 -7.54 13.62
N THR A 79 -2.89 -8.38 14.65
CA THR A 79 -3.85 -9.45 14.98
C THR A 79 -5.09 -8.91 15.66
#